data_AF-A0A522AQW1-F1
#
_entry.id   AF-A0A522AQW1-F1
#
_cell.length_a   1.000
_cell.length_b   1.000
_cell.length_c   1.000
_cell.angle_alpha   90.00
_cell.angle_beta   90.00
_cell.angle_gamma   90.00
#
_symmetry.space_group_name_H-M   'P 1'
#
loop_
_entity.id
_entity.type
_entity.pdbx_description
1 polymer ?
#
loop_
_entity_poly.entity_id
_entity_poly.type
_entity_poly.pdbx_seq_one_letter_code
_entity_poly.pdbx_strand_id
1 'polypeptide(L)'
;MEPLLSSPLALVATGIARACKEGDDPMRHIRTAALGAAILALVVSACSLGGGSSASKGTIASQIALAGPPECPDRPFCLKGLTEKYGLTFKEFKPTDAGGPITIEALKKGDAQVGLLFTSDPAIAVNGFVLLKDDKGLQLADNLVPVVRQSALDANPVIKDALNGVSAKLDQATLTDLNKQVTVDSKAAADVAKAWVDAQGFTFSGGSGTV
;
A
#
# COMPACT_ATOMS: atom_id res chain seq x y z
N MET A 1 -11.28 -8.59 16.15
CA MET A 1 -10.12 -7.72 15.91
C MET A 1 -9.45 -8.27 14.67
N GLU A 2 -9.82 -7.76 13.49
CA GLU A 2 -9.14 -8.19 12.25
C GLU A 2 -7.66 -7.83 12.38
N PRO A 3 -6.73 -8.77 12.21
CA PRO A 3 -5.32 -8.44 12.19
C PRO A 3 -5.10 -7.55 10.96
N LEU A 4 -4.64 -6.32 11.21
CA LEU A 4 -4.14 -5.43 10.19
C LEU A 4 -2.89 -6.08 9.58
N LEU A 5 -3.12 -6.87 8.53
CA LEU A 5 -2.08 -7.53 7.75
C LEU A 5 -1.33 -6.46 6.94
N SER A 6 -0.35 -5.83 7.57
CA SER A 6 0.64 -5.00 6.88
C SER A 6 1.62 -5.93 6.16
N SER A 7 1.28 -6.38 4.96
CA SER A 7 2.25 -7.03 4.09
C SER A 7 3.26 -5.98 3.60
N PRO A 8 4.57 -6.28 3.58
CA PRO A 8 5.59 -5.31 3.21
C PRO A 8 5.48 -4.97 1.73
N LEU A 9 5.21 -5.96 0.88
CA LEU A 9 5.07 -5.78 -0.56
C LEU A 9 3.59 -5.73 -0.90
N ALA A 10 3.17 -4.64 -1.51
CA ALA A 10 1.83 -4.44 -2.02
C ALA A 10 1.89 -4.32 -3.53
N LEU A 11 0.98 -5.01 -4.19
CA LEU A 11 0.69 -4.73 -5.57
C LEU A 11 -0.20 -3.50 -5.61
N VAL A 12 0.25 -2.46 -6.30
CA VAL A 12 -0.45 -1.18 -6.39
C VAL A 12 -0.76 -0.91 -7.86
N ALA A 13 -2.01 -0.53 -8.13
CA ALA A 13 -2.45 -0.14 -9.45
C ALA A 13 -2.56 1.38 -9.56
N THR A 14 -2.33 1.90 -10.75
CA THR A 14 -2.66 3.29 -11.07
C THR A 14 -4.17 3.49 -10.94
N GLY A 15 -4.58 4.43 -10.09
CA GLY A 15 -5.96 4.91 -10.00
C GLY A 15 -6.28 5.79 -11.20
N ILE A 16 -6.32 5.21 -12.42
CA ILE A 16 -6.75 5.98 -13.60
C ILE A 16 -8.27 6.10 -13.53
N ALA A 17 -8.75 7.06 -12.75
CA ALA A 17 -10.00 7.75 -13.05
C ALA A 17 -9.76 8.59 -14.32
N ARG A 18 -9.67 7.94 -15.48
CA ARG A 18 -9.79 8.67 -16.75
C ARG A 18 -11.25 9.05 -16.87
N ALA A 19 -11.51 10.34 -16.71
CA ALA A 19 -12.76 10.97 -17.06
C ALA A 19 -13.24 10.42 -18.43
N CYS A 20 -14.26 9.57 -18.39
CA CYS A 20 -15.11 9.39 -19.56
C CYS A 20 -15.75 10.75 -19.78
N LYS A 21 -15.39 11.39 -20.90
CA LYS A 21 -15.99 12.65 -21.31
C LYS A 21 -17.46 12.35 -21.62
N GLU A 22 -18.34 12.73 -20.70
CA GLU A 22 -19.79 12.67 -20.84
C GLU A 22 -20.18 13.63 -21.96
N GLY A 23 -20.36 13.08 -23.15
CA GLY A 23 -20.95 13.75 -24.30
C GLY A 23 -22.38 13.25 -24.45
N ASP A 24 -23.31 14.20 -24.48
CA ASP A 24 -24.76 14.08 -24.70
C ASP A 24 -25.61 13.55 -23.53
N ASP A 25 -25.96 14.49 -22.64
CA ASP A 25 -27.21 14.49 -21.91
C ASP A 25 -28.32 15.07 -22.80
N PRO A 26 -29.42 14.33 -23.02
CA PRO A 26 -30.71 14.96 -23.05
C PRO A 26 -31.60 14.39 -21.95
N MET A 27 -31.78 15.21 -20.92
CA MET A 27 -32.95 15.29 -20.04
C MET A 27 -33.08 14.23 -18.94
N ARG A 28 -32.78 14.66 -17.71
CA ARG A 28 -33.79 15.09 -16.70
C ARG A 28 -33.57 14.46 -15.31
N HIS A 29 -33.20 15.33 -14.37
CA HIS A 29 -33.53 15.33 -12.94
C HIS A 29 -33.78 13.97 -12.25
N ILE A 30 -32.91 13.60 -11.31
CA ILE A 30 -33.30 13.37 -9.90
C ILE A 30 -32.08 13.55 -8.99
N ARG A 31 -32.37 14.12 -7.84
CA ARG A 31 -31.49 14.74 -6.84
C ARG A 31 -30.59 13.75 -6.10
N THR A 32 -29.39 14.24 -5.84
CA THR A 32 -28.50 14.02 -4.69
C THR A 32 -29.13 13.30 -3.48
N ALA A 33 -28.53 12.18 -3.06
CA ALA A 33 -28.50 11.75 -1.66
C ALA A 33 -27.31 10.81 -1.43
N ALA A 34 -26.53 11.13 -0.39
CA ALA A 34 -25.39 10.39 0.12
C ALA A 34 -25.83 9.18 0.97
N LEU A 35 -25.00 8.12 1.01
CA LEU A 35 -24.47 7.42 2.20
C LEU A 35 -24.05 5.97 1.87
N GLY A 36 -22.83 5.61 2.31
CA GLY A 36 -22.58 4.37 3.05
C GLY A 36 -22.59 3.04 2.28
N ALA A 37 -21.42 2.63 1.80
CA ALA A 37 -20.83 1.28 1.87
C ALA A 37 -19.78 1.14 0.78
N ALA A 38 -18.49 1.28 1.13
CA ALA A 38 -17.40 0.98 0.21
C ALA A 38 -17.21 -0.55 0.09
N ILE A 39 -18.20 -1.21 -0.52
CA ILE A 39 -17.96 -2.44 -1.27
C ILE A 39 -17.72 -1.95 -2.70
N LEU A 40 -16.47 -1.87 -3.11
CA LEU A 40 -16.17 -1.78 -4.54
C LEU A 40 -15.30 -2.98 -4.90
N ALA A 41 -16.02 -4.03 -5.30
CA ALA A 41 -15.51 -5.02 -6.22
C ALA A 41 -14.78 -4.30 -7.35
N LEU A 42 -13.67 -4.89 -7.79
CA LEU A 42 -12.86 -4.42 -8.90
C LEU A 42 -13.67 -4.54 -10.22
N VAL A 43 -14.67 -3.68 -10.38
CA VAL A 43 -15.39 -3.43 -11.62
C VAL A 43 -14.64 -2.28 -12.29
N VAL A 44 -13.54 -2.62 -12.96
CA VAL A 44 -13.08 -1.74 -14.03
C VAL A 44 -14.09 -1.92 -15.16
N SER A 45 -14.93 -0.89 -15.29
CA SER A 45 -15.94 -0.73 -16.31
C SER A 45 -15.40 -1.14 -17.68
N ALA A 46 -16.18 -1.96 -18.38
CA ALA A 46 -15.97 -2.29 -19.77
C ALA A 46 -16.04 -1.01 -20.61
N CYS A 47 -14.90 -0.34 -20.81
CA CYS A 47 -14.77 0.66 -21.85
C CYS A 47 -14.40 -0.11 -23.13
N SER A 48 -15.37 -0.17 -24.05
CA SER A 48 -15.25 -0.77 -25.37
C SER A 48 -13.92 -0.37 -26.03
N LEU A 49 -13.00 -1.34 -26.14
CA LEU A 49 -11.98 -1.34 -27.19
C LEU A 49 -12.76 -1.49 -28.50
N GLY A 50 -13.10 -0.35 -29.10
CA GLY A 50 -13.71 -0.30 -30.42
C GLY A 50 -12.75 -0.90 -31.45
N GLY A 51 -13.14 -2.07 -31.97
CA GLY A 51 -12.86 -2.51 -33.34
C GLY A 51 -11.54 -3.21 -33.60
N GLY A 52 -11.53 -4.54 -33.52
CA GLY A 52 -10.49 -5.37 -34.14
C GLY A 52 -10.46 -6.80 -33.61
N SER A 53 -11.17 -7.71 -34.28
CA SER A 53 -11.21 -9.16 -34.01
C SER A 53 -9.83 -9.80 -33.82
N SER A 54 -9.62 -10.43 -32.66
CA SER A 54 -9.17 -11.83 -32.58
C SER A 54 -9.10 -12.29 -31.13
N ALA A 55 -9.48 -13.54 -30.92
CA ALA A 55 -9.57 -14.21 -29.64
C ALA A 55 -8.30 -14.07 -28.79
N SER A 56 -8.43 -13.46 -27.62
CA SER A 56 -7.50 -13.63 -26.51
C SER A 56 -8.33 -13.79 -25.24
N LYS A 57 -8.44 -15.04 -24.76
CA LYS A 57 -8.93 -15.37 -23.42
C LYS A 57 -7.86 -14.94 -22.38
N GLY A 58 -7.44 -13.68 -22.41
CA GLY A 58 -6.43 -13.13 -21.52
C GLY A 58 -7.09 -12.48 -20.30
N THR A 59 -6.48 -12.63 -19.12
CA THR A 59 -6.83 -11.81 -17.95
C THR A 59 -6.43 -10.35 -18.22
N ILE A 60 -6.96 -9.39 -17.45
CA ILE A 60 -6.54 -7.97 -17.57
C ILE A 60 -5.01 -7.84 -17.42
N ALA A 61 -4.38 -8.69 -16.61
CA ALA A 61 -2.92 -8.75 -16.45
C ALA A 61 -2.19 -8.89 -17.79
N SER A 62 -2.69 -9.68 -18.74
CA SER A 62 -2.02 -9.91 -20.03
C SER A 62 -2.03 -8.70 -20.97
N GLN A 63 -2.69 -7.61 -20.57
CA GLN A 63 -2.75 -6.35 -21.31
C GLN A 63 -1.90 -5.24 -20.69
N ILE A 64 -1.39 -5.46 -19.47
CA ILE A 64 -0.73 -4.44 -18.67
C ILE A 64 0.68 -4.85 -18.25
N ALA A 65 1.51 -3.85 -17.93
CA ALA A 65 2.87 -4.05 -17.46
C ALA A 65 2.96 -3.99 -15.93
N LEU A 66 3.83 -4.84 -15.38
CA LEU A 66 4.21 -4.88 -13.97
C LEU A 66 5.59 -4.23 -13.79
N ALA A 67 5.69 -3.20 -12.94
CA ALA A 67 6.95 -2.64 -12.49
C ALA A 67 7.41 -3.27 -11.16
N GLY A 68 8.70 -3.59 -11.06
CA GLY A 68 9.26 -4.21 -9.86
C GLY A 68 10.78 -4.35 -9.91
N PRO A 69 11.41 -4.71 -8.78
CA PRO A 69 12.85 -4.85 -8.72
C PRO A 69 13.34 -6.01 -9.61
N PRO A 70 14.58 -5.97 -10.14
CA PRO A 70 15.01 -6.86 -11.22
C PRO A 70 14.93 -8.36 -10.90
N GLU A 71 14.97 -8.73 -9.63
CA GLU A 71 14.85 -10.10 -9.15
C GLU A 71 13.40 -10.60 -9.06
N CYS A 72 12.40 -9.74 -9.26
CA CYS A 72 10.99 -10.08 -9.15
C CYS A 72 10.54 -11.27 -10.03
N PRO A 73 11.02 -11.45 -11.27
CA PRO A 73 10.67 -12.61 -12.10
C PRO A 73 10.89 -13.96 -11.41
N ASP A 74 11.96 -14.06 -10.62
CA ASP A 74 12.35 -15.31 -9.97
C ASP A 74 11.86 -15.44 -8.53
N ARG A 75 11.42 -14.33 -7.91
CA ARG A 75 11.03 -14.30 -6.50
C ARG A 75 9.67 -14.97 -6.25
N PRO A 76 9.58 -15.94 -5.33
CA PRO A 76 8.33 -16.60 -4.96
C PRO A 76 7.25 -15.65 -4.44
N PHE A 77 7.63 -14.55 -3.80
CA PHE A 77 6.71 -13.52 -3.32
C PHE A 77 6.60 -12.33 -4.29
N CYS A 78 6.77 -12.59 -5.59
CA CYS A 78 6.71 -11.58 -6.63
C CYS A 78 6.08 -12.17 -7.90
N LEU A 79 6.63 -11.94 -9.09
CA LEU A 79 6.02 -12.36 -10.36
C LEU A 79 5.85 -13.89 -10.45
N LYS A 80 6.83 -14.68 -9.98
CA LYS A 80 6.69 -16.15 -9.91
C LYS A 80 5.46 -16.55 -9.09
N GLY A 81 5.30 -15.98 -7.90
CA GLY A 81 4.14 -16.23 -7.03
C GLY A 81 2.82 -15.72 -7.59
N LEU A 82 2.82 -14.54 -8.22
CA LEU A 82 1.63 -14.00 -8.90
C LEU A 82 1.20 -14.92 -10.05
N THR A 83 2.15 -15.55 -10.73
CA THR A 83 1.86 -16.54 -11.77
C THR A 83 1.32 -17.83 -11.14
N GLU A 84 2.04 -18.43 -10.19
CA GLU A 84 1.70 -19.74 -9.62
C GLU A 84 0.43 -19.72 -8.75
N LYS A 85 0.23 -18.66 -7.95
CA LYS A 85 -0.87 -18.57 -6.97
C LYS A 85 -2.12 -17.87 -7.53
N TYR A 86 -1.91 -16.89 -8.40
CA TYR A 86 -2.99 -16.09 -8.98
C TYR A 86 -3.29 -16.38 -10.44
N GLY A 87 -2.42 -17.08 -11.17
CA GLY A 87 -2.58 -17.30 -12.61
C GLY A 87 -2.44 -16.00 -13.41
N LEU A 88 -1.73 -15.00 -12.88
CA LEU A 88 -1.51 -13.73 -13.57
C LEU A 88 -0.30 -13.84 -14.48
N THR A 89 -0.51 -13.52 -15.75
CA THR A 89 0.57 -13.36 -16.72
C THR A 89 0.51 -11.93 -17.24
N PHE A 90 1.54 -11.15 -16.95
CA PHE A 90 1.62 -9.76 -17.38
C PHE A 90 2.06 -9.67 -18.84
N LYS A 91 1.64 -8.60 -19.54
CA LYS A 91 2.11 -8.33 -20.91
C LYS A 91 3.63 -8.15 -20.94
N GLU A 92 4.14 -7.44 -19.95
CA GLU A 92 5.54 -7.05 -19.83
C GLU A 92 5.91 -6.90 -18.36
N PHE A 93 7.16 -7.23 -18.03
CA PHE A 93 7.78 -6.89 -16.76
C PHE A 93 8.79 -5.76 -16.99
N LYS A 94 8.63 -4.66 -16.26
CA LYS A 94 9.52 -3.50 -16.31
C LYS A 94 10.42 -3.48 -15.07
N PRO A 95 11.74 -3.71 -15.22
CA PRO A 95 12.67 -3.59 -14.09
C PRO A 95 12.73 -2.15 -13.59
N THR A 96 12.49 -1.96 -12.30
CA THR A 96 12.57 -0.69 -11.57
C THR A 96 13.29 -0.90 -10.23
N ASP A 97 13.27 0.09 -9.34
CA ASP A 97 13.68 -0.09 -7.95
C ASP A 97 12.62 -0.84 -7.12
N ALA A 98 12.94 -1.18 -5.87
CA ALA A 98 11.99 -1.82 -4.97
C ALA A 98 11.02 -0.79 -4.37
N GLY A 99 9.98 -0.42 -5.13
CA GLY A 99 8.94 0.51 -4.67
C GLY A 99 9.39 1.95 -4.44
N GLY A 100 10.55 2.32 -4.97
CA GLY A 100 11.09 3.67 -4.84
C GLY A 100 10.66 4.61 -5.99
N PRO A 101 11.38 5.74 -6.16
CA PRO A 101 11.05 6.77 -7.14
C PRO A 101 10.90 6.27 -8.58
N ILE A 102 11.67 5.27 -9.02
CA ILE A 102 11.61 4.78 -10.41
C ILE A 102 10.29 4.04 -10.65
N THR A 103 9.87 3.23 -9.70
CA THR A 103 8.58 2.52 -9.73
C THR A 103 7.41 3.49 -9.70
N ILE A 104 7.46 4.49 -8.82
CA ILE A 104 6.43 5.53 -8.71
C ILE A 104 6.31 6.32 -10.03
N GLU A 105 7.43 6.72 -10.63
CA GLU A 105 7.42 7.43 -11.92
C GLU A 105 6.90 6.56 -13.07
N ALA A 106 7.24 5.27 -13.10
CA ALA A 106 6.72 4.34 -14.09
C ALA A 106 5.18 4.22 -14.02
N LEU A 107 4.61 4.22 -12.81
CA LEU A 107 3.17 4.24 -12.59
C LEU A 107 2.57 5.58 -13.04
N LYS A 108 3.14 6.72 -12.62
CA LYS A 108 2.62 8.05 -12.98
C LYS A 108 2.60 8.30 -14.49
N LYS A 109 3.64 7.84 -15.21
CA LYS A 109 3.75 8.01 -16.67
C LYS A 109 2.91 7.00 -17.46
N GLY A 110 2.37 5.98 -16.79
CA GLY A 110 1.64 4.89 -17.43
C GLY A 110 2.54 3.91 -18.18
N ASP A 111 3.85 3.95 -17.94
CA ASP A 111 4.80 2.97 -18.45
C ASP A 111 4.54 1.57 -17.86
N ALA A 112 4.04 1.54 -16.63
CA ALA A 112 3.47 0.36 -15.99
C ALA A 112 2.13 0.73 -15.37
N GLN A 113 1.16 -0.19 -15.40
CA GLN A 113 -0.16 0.05 -14.79
C GLN A 113 -0.21 -0.50 -13.37
N VAL A 114 0.67 -1.48 -13.08
CA VAL A 114 0.81 -2.14 -11.79
C VAL A 114 2.27 -2.06 -11.35
N GLY A 115 2.50 -1.81 -10.08
CA GLY A 115 3.83 -1.68 -9.50
C GLY A 115 3.89 -2.29 -8.11
N LEU A 116 5.09 -2.66 -7.69
CA LEU A 116 5.34 -3.13 -6.33
C LEU A 116 5.72 -1.94 -5.46
N LEU A 117 4.96 -1.68 -4.42
CA LEU A 117 5.21 -0.64 -3.43
C LEU A 117 5.11 -1.22 -2.02
N PHE A 118 5.52 -0.46 -1.01
CA PHE A 118 5.28 -0.83 0.38
C PHE A 118 3.91 -0.35 0.85
N THR A 119 3.17 -1.17 1.61
CA THR A 119 1.80 -0.81 2.07
C THR A 119 1.76 0.46 2.92
N SER A 120 2.85 0.75 3.65
CA SER A 120 3.01 1.94 4.48
C SER A 120 3.69 3.11 3.76
N ASP A 121 3.89 2.99 2.44
CA ASP A 121 4.46 4.05 1.62
C ASP A 121 3.43 5.16 1.39
N PRO A 122 3.70 6.40 1.83
CA PRO A 122 2.79 7.53 1.64
C PRO A 122 2.57 7.88 0.16
N ALA A 123 3.47 7.46 -0.75
CA ALA A 123 3.33 7.67 -2.19
C ALA A 123 2.03 7.07 -2.74
N ILE A 124 1.48 6.03 -2.12
CA ILE A 124 0.20 5.44 -2.53
C ILE A 124 -0.91 6.50 -2.43
N ALA A 125 -1.05 7.12 -1.25
CA ALA A 125 -2.07 8.14 -1.02
C ALA A 125 -1.77 9.44 -1.78
N VAL A 126 -0.50 9.89 -1.78
CA VAL A 126 -0.09 11.15 -2.42
C VAL A 126 -0.35 11.14 -3.93
N ASN A 127 -0.18 10.00 -4.60
CA ASN A 127 -0.37 9.88 -6.04
C ASN A 127 -1.76 9.33 -6.43
N GLY A 128 -2.66 9.10 -5.46
CA GLY A 128 -3.98 8.53 -5.72
C GLY A 128 -3.93 7.11 -6.29
N PHE A 129 -2.90 6.35 -5.94
CA PHE A 129 -2.80 4.95 -6.34
C PHE A 129 -3.73 4.07 -5.52
N VAL A 130 -4.06 2.91 -6.08
CA VAL A 130 -4.97 1.95 -5.45
C VAL A 130 -4.17 0.73 -4.99
N LEU A 131 -4.24 0.46 -3.70
CA LEU A 131 -3.69 -0.76 -3.11
C LEU A 131 -4.56 -1.97 -3.51
N LEU A 132 -3.95 -2.99 -4.11
CA LEU A 132 -4.63 -4.24 -4.43
C LEU A 132 -4.60 -5.18 -3.22
N LYS A 133 -5.74 -5.81 -2.94
CA LYS A 133 -5.89 -6.79 -1.85
C LYS A 133 -5.22 -8.10 -2.23
N ASP A 134 -4.36 -8.62 -1.36
CA ASP A 134 -3.79 -9.97 -1.45
C ASP A 134 -4.75 -11.00 -0.82
N ASP A 135 -5.83 -11.34 -1.52
CA ASP A 135 -6.91 -12.20 -1.01
C ASP A 135 -6.52 -13.68 -0.89
N LYS A 136 -5.47 -14.13 -1.61
CA LYS A 136 -4.89 -15.47 -1.45
C LYS A 136 -3.70 -15.52 -0.49
N GLY A 137 -3.25 -14.38 0.04
CA GLY A 137 -2.12 -14.29 0.98
C GLY A 137 -0.80 -14.78 0.37
N LEU A 138 -0.43 -14.27 -0.82
CA LEU A 138 0.89 -14.52 -1.41
C LEU A 138 2.01 -13.94 -0.56
N GLN A 139 1.81 -12.75 -0.02
CA GLN A 139 2.76 -12.04 0.81
C GLN A 139 2.62 -12.49 2.26
N LEU A 140 3.75 -12.56 2.95
CA LEU A 140 3.75 -12.69 4.40
C LEU A 140 3.36 -11.35 5.03
N ALA A 141 2.86 -11.41 6.26
CA ALA A 141 2.61 -10.22 7.06
C ALA A 141 3.91 -9.76 7.73
N ASP A 142 4.28 -8.50 7.53
CA ASP A 142 5.42 -7.87 8.20
C ASP A 142 4.88 -6.91 9.27
N ASN A 143 4.42 -7.50 10.36
CA ASN A 143 3.95 -6.74 11.51
C ASN A 143 5.14 -6.12 12.24
N LEU A 144 5.00 -4.86 12.67
CA LEU A 144 5.99 -4.20 13.52
C LEU A 144 5.90 -4.76 14.95
N VAL A 145 6.95 -5.46 15.37
CA VAL A 145 7.03 -6.07 16.70
C VAL A 145 8.30 -5.58 17.41
N PRO A 146 8.16 -4.90 18.57
CA PRO A 146 9.31 -4.55 19.40
C PRO A 146 10.01 -5.79 19.94
N VAL A 147 11.34 -5.85 19.80
CA VAL A 147 12.17 -6.93 20.34
C VAL A 147 13.13 -6.35 21.37
N VAL A 148 13.09 -6.87 22.60
CA VAL A 148 13.90 -6.40 23.72
C VAL A 148 14.66 -7.56 24.34
N ARG A 149 15.88 -7.31 24.81
CA ARG A 149 16.66 -8.31 25.57
C ARG A 149 16.01 -8.54 26.93
N GLN A 150 15.96 -9.81 27.36
CA GLN A 150 15.36 -10.17 28.65
C GLN A 150 15.97 -9.40 29.82
N SER A 151 17.31 -9.27 29.87
CA SER A 151 17.99 -8.54 30.94
C SER A 151 17.59 -7.07 31.04
N ALA A 152 17.21 -6.42 29.93
CA ALA A 152 16.72 -5.05 29.96
C ALA A 152 15.30 -4.96 30.53
N LEU A 153 14.44 -5.95 30.25
CA LEU A 153 13.11 -6.04 30.85
C LEU A 153 13.17 -6.36 32.34
N ASP A 154 14.08 -7.24 32.75
CA ASP A 154 14.27 -7.59 34.17
C ASP A 154 14.76 -6.38 34.98
N ALA A 155 15.68 -5.60 34.40
CA ALA A 155 16.21 -4.38 35.00
C ALA A 155 15.19 -3.22 35.00
N ASN A 156 14.32 -3.15 33.99
CA ASN A 156 13.31 -2.11 33.88
C ASN A 156 11.98 -2.65 33.30
N PRO A 157 11.09 -3.19 34.16
CA PRO A 157 9.83 -3.78 33.71
C PRO A 157 8.90 -2.81 32.98
N VAL A 158 9.03 -1.50 33.20
CA VAL A 158 8.18 -0.47 32.55
C VAL A 158 8.32 -0.47 31.02
N ILE A 159 9.46 -0.96 30.49
CA ILE A 159 9.72 -1.05 29.06
C ILE A 159 8.64 -1.90 28.36
N LYS A 160 8.20 -2.98 29.02
CA LYS A 160 7.17 -3.87 28.46
C LYS A 160 5.86 -3.12 28.23
N ASP A 161 5.38 -2.42 29.25
CA ASP A 161 4.11 -1.69 29.18
C ASP A 161 4.20 -0.52 28.20
N ALA A 162 5.36 0.14 28.14
CA ALA A 162 5.60 1.22 27.20
C ALA A 162 5.54 0.76 25.75
N LEU A 163 6.27 -0.31 25.41
CA LEU A 163 6.30 -0.84 24.05
C LEU A 163 4.95 -1.43 23.65
N ASN A 164 4.27 -2.14 24.56
CA ASN A 164 2.92 -2.65 24.29
C ASN A 164 1.92 -1.51 24.07
N GLY A 165 2.03 -0.42 24.85
CA GLY A 165 1.20 0.77 24.68
C GLY A 165 1.39 1.42 23.30
N VAL A 166 2.65 1.57 22.85
CA VAL A 166 2.97 2.06 21.51
C VAL A 166 2.43 1.13 20.43
N SER A 167 2.72 -0.16 20.52
CA SER A 167 2.27 -1.15 19.53
C SER A 167 0.75 -1.23 19.39
N ALA A 168 0.00 -1.05 20.48
CA ALA A 168 -1.46 -1.05 20.44
C ALA A 168 -2.07 0.13 19.67
N LYS A 169 -1.33 1.23 19.52
CA LYS A 169 -1.79 2.45 18.83
C LYS A 169 -1.20 2.64 17.43
N LEU A 170 -0.17 1.88 17.08
CA LEU A 170 0.52 2.01 15.79
C LEU A 170 -0.16 1.14 14.73
N ASP A 171 -1.27 1.62 14.18
CA ASP A 171 -1.96 0.98 13.07
C ASP A 171 -1.40 1.40 11.69
N GLN A 172 -1.90 0.79 10.62
CA GLN A 172 -1.44 1.04 9.25
C GLN A 172 -1.58 2.51 8.83
N ALA A 173 -2.72 3.12 9.16
CA ALA A 173 -3.02 4.51 8.78
C ALA A 173 -2.08 5.46 9.52
N THR A 174 -1.88 5.23 10.81
CA THR A 174 -0.93 5.96 11.66
C THR A 174 0.49 5.83 11.12
N LEU A 175 0.95 4.61 10.81
CA LEU A 175 2.30 4.39 10.28
C LEU A 175 2.50 5.11 8.94
N THR A 176 1.51 5.07 8.06
CA THR A 176 1.57 5.75 6.76
C THR A 176 1.64 7.28 6.92
N ASP A 177 0.88 7.86 7.86
CA ASP A 177 0.95 9.28 8.17
C ASP A 177 2.31 9.69 8.76
N LEU A 178 2.82 8.91 9.71
CA LEU A 178 4.15 9.16 10.29
C LEU A 178 5.25 9.09 9.21
N ASN A 179 5.18 8.11 8.32
CA ASN A 179 6.10 8.00 7.19
C ASN A 179 5.97 9.20 6.24
N LYS A 180 4.75 9.65 5.93
CA LYS A 180 4.51 10.86 5.11
C LYS A 180 5.22 12.07 5.68
N GLN A 181 5.11 12.29 6.99
CA GLN A 181 5.72 13.44 7.64
C GLN A 181 7.24 13.48 7.46
N VAL A 182 7.89 12.32 7.42
CA VAL A 182 9.34 12.21 7.23
C VAL A 182 9.71 12.30 5.75
N THR A 183 9.09 11.49 4.89
CA THR A 183 9.56 11.32 3.50
C THR A 183 9.01 12.37 2.54
N VAL A 184 7.84 12.94 2.84
CA VAL A 184 7.17 13.95 1.99
C VAL A 184 7.29 15.32 2.61
N ASP A 185 6.94 15.47 3.88
CA ASP A 185 6.97 16.76 4.57
C ASP A 185 8.39 17.12 5.08
N SER A 186 9.37 16.22 4.88
CA SER A 186 10.79 16.42 5.21
C SER A 186 11.07 16.77 6.67
N LYS A 187 10.21 16.31 7.60
CA LYS A 187 10.43 16.48 9.03
C LYS A 187 11.48 15.50 9.54
N ALA A 188 12.22 15.88 10.58
CA ALA A 188 13.13 14.96 11.25
C ALA A 188 12.33 13.83 11.94
N ALA A 189 12.76 12.59 11.73
CA ALA A 189 12.07 11.41 12.27
C ALA A 189 11.95 11.44 13.80
N ALA A 190 12.98 11.93 14.50
CA ALA A 190 12.97 12.07 15.96
C ALA A 190 11.87 13.04 16.44
N ASP A 191 11.67 14.15 15.73
CA ASP A 191 10.64 15.14 16.07
C ASP A 191 9.24 14.60 15.80
N VAL A 192 9.06 13.88 14.68
CA VAL A 192 7.79 13.21 14.34
C VAL A 192 7.43 12.16 15.39
N ALA A 193 8.39 11.30 15.76
CA ALA A 193 8.20 10.27 16.76
C ALA A 193 7.88 10.88 18.13
N LYS A 194 8.63 11.90 18.57
CA LYS A 194 8.40 12.60 19.82
C LYS A 194 7.01 13.24 19.85
N ALA A 195 6.65 14.00 18.82
CA ALA A 195 5.36 14.66 18.73
C ALA A 195 4.20 13.65 18.77
N TRP A 196 4.33 12.51 18.08
CA TRP A 196 3.32 11.47 18.11
C TRP A 196 3.20 10.83 19.50
N VAL A 197 4.32 10.44 20.12
CA VAL A 197 4.31 9.84 21.48
C VAL A 197 3.68 10.79 22.50
N ASP A 198 4.06 12.08 22.47
CA ASP A 198 3.50 13.11 23.34
C ASP A 198 1.98 13.26 23.12
N ALA A 199 1.54 13.30 21.85
CA ALA A 199 0.11 13.41 21.49
C ALA A 199 -0.72 12.19 21.90
N GLN A 200 -0.10 11.00 21.98
CA GLN A 200 -0.78 9.80 22.44
C GLN A 200 -1.00 9.76 23.96
N GLY A 201 -0.47 10.73 24.71
CA GLY A 201 -0.59 10.81 26.16
C GLY A 201 0.20 9.73 26.88
N PHE A 202 1.26 9.22 26.26
CA PHE A 202 2.11 8.21 26.88
C PHE A 202 2.93 8.84 28.02
N THR A 203 2.52 8.60 29.26
CA THR A 203 3.27 9.00 30.45
C THR A 203 4.01 7.80 31.01
N PHE A 204 5.27 7.60 30.62
CA PHE A 204 6.11 6.55 31.18
C PHE A 204 6.94 7.12 32.33
N SER A 205 6.47 6.94 33.57
CA SER A 205 7.28 7.26 34.75
C SER A 205 8.31 6.15 34.97
N GLY A 206 9.60 6.46 34.88
CA GLY A 206 10.69 5.53 35.20
C GLY A 206 11.82 5.43 34.16
N GLY A 207 11.83 6.25 33.12
CA GLY A 207 12.83 6.20 32.05
C GLY A 207 13.60 7.51 31.86
N SER A 208 14.30 8.00 32.89
CA SER A 208 15.33 9.03 32.69
C SER A 208 16.63 8.36 32.24
N GLY A 209 16.63 7.83 31.02
CA GLY A 209 17.83 7.40 30.32
C GLY A 209 17.93 8.17 29.02
N THR A 210 19.09 8.79 28.77
CA THR A 210 19.44 9.22 27.42
C THR A 210 19.49 7.99 26.53
N VAL A 211 18.68 7.99 25.47
CA VAL A 211 18.92 7.14 24.30
C VAL A 211 20.23 7.53 23.62
#